data_AF-A0A951UX98-F1
#
_entry.id   AF-A0A951UX98-F1
#
_cell.length_a   1.000
_cell.length_b   1.000
_cell.length_c   1.000
_cell.angle_alpha   90.00
_cell.angle_beta   90.00
_cell.angle_gamma   90.00
#
_symmetry.space_group_name_H-M   'P 1'
#
loop_
_entity.id
_entity.type
_entity.pdbx_description
1 polymer ?
#
loop_
_entity_poly.entity_id
_entity_poly.type
_entity_poly.pdbx_seq_one_letter_code
_entity_poly.pdbx_strand_id
1 'polypeptide(L)'
;MLQQFLIYLAVIAYFGIACCFFYKWLDFFIEDEEMTSTQRSFSTVILIVASILWVIIVPFAYLELLNFHKKHKGIIDFLIDMSNQTVSEE
;
A
#
# COMPACT_ATOMS: atom_id res chain seq x y z
N MET A 1 -5.23 -24.42 -28.32
CA MET A 1 -6.58 -23.82 -28.10
C MET A 1 -6.86 -23.55 -26.62
N LEU A 2 -7.16 -24.55 -25.78
CA LEU A 2 -7.47 -24.33 -24.34
C LEU A 2 -6.32 -23.62 -23.58
N GLN A 3 -5.08 -24.07 -23.78
CA GLN A 3 -3.91 -23.47 -23.13
C GLN A 3 -3.71 -21.99 -23.49
N GLN A 4 -3.89 -21.63 -24.77
CA GLN A 4 -3.79 -20.24 -25.21
C GLN A 4 -4.90 -19.38 -24.57
N PHE A 5 -6.13 -19.90 -24.50
CA PHE A 5 -7.23 -19.23 -23.83
C PHE A 5 -6.93 -18.95 -22.35
N LEU A 6 -6.40 -19.94 -21.62
CA LEU A 6 -6.01 -19.78 -20.22
C LEU A 6 -4.89 -18.75 -20.03
N ILE A 7 -3.90 -18.73 -20.93
CA ILE A 7 -2.82 -17.74 -20.89
C ILE A 7 -3.39 -16.32 -21.10
N TYR A 8 -4.26 -16.12 -22.09
CA TYR A 8 -4.86 -14.80 -22.31
C TYR A 8 -5.73 -14.37 -21.13
N LEU A 9 -6.51 -15.27 -20.55
CA LEU A 9 -7.30 -14.99 -19.35
C LEU A 9 -6.40 -14.56 -18.17
N ALA A 10 -5.30 -15.29 -17.94
CA ALA A 10 -4.35 -14.96 -16.89
C ALA A 10 -3.68 -13.60 -17.11
N VAL A 11 -3.31 -13.27 -18.35
CA VAL A 11 -2.75 -11.97 -18.71
C VAL A 11 -3.75 -10.85 -18.47
N ILE A 12 -5.01 -11.01 -18.91
CA ILE A 12 -6.06 -10.02 -18.68
C ILE A 12 -6.30 -9.82 -17.17
N ALA A 13 -6.39 -10.91 -16.41
CA ALA A 13 -6.56 -10.84 -14.96
C ALA A 13 -5.38 -10.14 -14.28
N TYR A 14 -4.15 -10.45 -14.70
CA TYR A 14 -2.94 -9.81 -14.18
C TYR A 14 -2.95 -8.30 -14.43
N PHE A 15 -3.26 -7.86 -15.65
CA PHE A 15 -3.36 -6.44 -15.97
C PHE A 15 -4.54 -5.76 -15.27
N GLY A 16 -5.68 -6.45 -15.13
CA GLY A 16 -6.83 -5.93 -14.39
C GLY A 16 -6.50 -5.63 -12.93
N ILE A 17 -5.81 -6.56 -12.26
CA ILE A 17 -5.35 -6.38 -10.88
C ILE A 17 -4.31 -5.26 -10.80
N ALA A 18 -3.32 -5.25 -11.70
CA ALA A 18 -2.31 -4.20 -11.76
C ALA A 18 -2.94 -2.79 -11.91
N CYS A 19 -3.94 -2.65 -12.78
CA CYS A 19 -4.70 -1.41 -12.94
C CYS A 19 -5.42 -0.99 -11.65
N CYS A 20 -6.07 -1.92 -10.95
CA CYS A 20 -6.72 -1.62 -9.67
C CYS A 20 -5.73 -1.08 -8.63
N PHE A 21 -4.56 -1.71 -8.50
CA PHE A 21 -3.50 -1.22 -7.60
C PHE A 21 -2.96 0.13 -8.04
N PHE A 22 -2.72 0.31 -9.34
CA PHE A 22 -2.26 1.58 -9.89
C PHE A 22 -3.23 2.71 -9.55
N TYR A 23 -4.54 2.53 -9.76
CA TYR A 23 -5.54 3.54 -9.40
C TYR A 23 -5.52 3.87 -7.91
N LYS A 24 -5.46 2.86 -7.04
CA LYS A 24 -5.43 3.07 -5.59
C LYS A 24 -4.19 3.83 -5.15
N TRP A 25 -3.02 3.47 -5.65
CA TRP A 25 -1.80 4.17 -5.30
C TRP A 25 -1.71 5.55 -5.94
N LEU A 26 -2.28 5.74 -7.12
CA LEU A 26 -2.36 7.04 -7.77
C LEU A 26 -3.25 8.00 -6.98
N ASP A 27 -4.35 7.51 -6.40
CA ASP A 27 -5.23 8.28 -5.51
C ASP A 27 -4.46 8.78 -4.28
N PHE A 28 -3.78 7.87 -3.56
CA PHE A 28 -2.89 8.22 -2.45
C PHE A 28 -1.79 9.20 -2.85
N PHE A 29 -1.27 9.06 -4.06
CA PHE A 29 -0.20 9.90 -4.58
C PHE A 29 -0.65 11.31 -4.94
N ILE A 30 -1.91 11.47 -5.37
CA ILE A 30 -2.49 12.78 -5.68
C ILE A 30 -2.88 13.50 -4.41
N GLU A 31 -3.33 12.77 -3.39
CA GLU A 31 -3.76 13.32 -2.10
C GLU A 31 -2.60 13.86 -1.24
N ASP A 32 -1.35 13.45 -1.53
CA ASP A 32 -0.15 13.98 -0.90
C ASP A 32 0.23 15.36 -1.48
N GLU A 33 -0.36 16.41 -0.90
CA GLU A 33 -0.22 17.81 -1.34
C GLU A 33 1.14 18.45 -0.98
N GLU A 34 1.92 17.83 -0.09
CA GLU A 34 3.21 18.37 0.37
C GLU A 34 4.40 18.04 -0.57
N MET A 35 4.16 17.32 -1.66
CA MET A 35 5.22 16.85 -2.54
C MET A 35 5.82 17.93 -3.46
N THR A 36 7.14 18.09 -3.39
CA THR A 36 7.90 18.92 -4.34
C THR A 36 7.91 18.31 -5.75
N SER A 37 8.05 19.14 -6.81
CA SER A 37 7.99 18.69 -8.21
C SER A 37 9.00 17.58 -8.57
N THR A 38 10.16 17.57 -7.92
CA THR A 38 11.21 16.57 -8.11
C THR A 38 10.81 15.23 -7.51
N GLN A 39 10.27 15.24 -6.28
CA GLN A 39 9.74 14.04 -5.63
C GLN A 39 8.55 13.48 -6.42
N ARG A 40 7.73 14.36 -7.01
CA ARG A 40 6.59 13.95 -7.80
C ARG A 40 6.98 13.09 -9.01
N SER A 41 8.04 13.50 -9.72
CA SER A 41 8.56 12.75 -10.86
C SER A 41 9.10 11.38 -10.45
N PHE A 42 9.88 11.34 -9.37
CA PHE A 42 10.46 10.08 -8.87
C PHE A 42 9.39 9.11 -8.38
N SER A 43 8.42 9.59 -7.62
CA SER A 43 7.33 8.75 -7.13
C SER A 43 6.38 8.29 -8.22
N THR A 44 6.21 9.05 -9.31
CA THR A 44 5.48 8.57 -10.48
C THR A 44 6.18 7.36 -11.12
N VAL A 45 7.51 7.39 -11.21
CA VAL A 45 8.29 6.23 -11.69
C VAL A 45 8.12 5.03 -10.76
N ILE A 46 8.20 5.26 -9.44
CA ILE A 46 7.97 4.21 -8.45
C ILE A 46 6.57 3.63 -8.58
N LEU A 47 5.54 4.46 -8.77
CA LEU A 47 4.15 4.03 -8.93
C LEU A 47 3.99 3.06 -10.10
N ILE A 48 4.60 3.37 -11.24
CA ILE A 48 4.56 2.55 -12.45
C ILE A 48 5.30 1.23 -12.22
N VAL A 49 6.54 1.30 -11.72
CA VAL A 49 7.37 0.11 -11.42
C VAL A 49 6.66 -0.77 -10.41
N ALA A 50 6.05 -0.16 -9.40
CA ALA A 50 5.37 -0.87 -8.35
C ALA A 50 4.15 -1.62 -8.88
N SER A 51 3.42 -1.00 -9.80
CA SER A 51 2.17 -1.56 -10.33
C SER A 51 2.43 -2.74 -11.26
N ILE A 52 3.57 -2.72 -11.97
CA ILE A 52 4.02 -3.87 -12.76
C ILE A 52 4.51 -4.98 -11.83
N LEU A 53 5.33 -4.65 -10.84
CA LEU A 53 5.90 -5.62 -9.91
C LEU A 53 4.99 -5.91 -8.71
N TRP A 54 3.66 -5.74 -8.86
CA TRP A 54 2.69 -5.84 -7.77
C TRP A 54 2.75 -7.18 -7.04
N VAL A 55 3.01 -8.28 -7.75
CA VAL A 55 3.11 -9.64 -7.18
C VAL A 55 4.19 -9.72 -6.11
N ILE A 56 5.27 -8.94 -6.24
CA ILE A 56 6.36 -8.89 -5.27
C ILE A 56 6.12 -7.75 -4.29
N ILE A 57 5.68 -6.59 -4.75
CA ILE A 57 5.63 -5.38 -3.92
C ILE A 57 4.49 -5.44 -2.92
N VAL A 58 3.33 -6.00 -3.28
CA VAL A 58 2.20 -6.16 -2.37
C VAL A 58 2.56 -6.99 -1.12
N PRO A 59 3.17 -8.20 -1.23
CA PRO A 59 3.55 -8.96 -0.04
C PRO A 59 4.65 -8.28 0.77
N PHE A 60 5.61 -7.60 0.13
CA PHE A 60 6.64 -6.84 0.84
C PHE A 60 6.04 -5.66 1.62
N ALA A 61 5.18 -4.86 0.99
CA ALA A 61 4.48 -3.76 1.63
C ALA A 61 3.60 -4.24 2.79
N TYR A 62 2.94 -5.38 2.63
CA TYR A 62 2.17 -6.00 3.70
C TYR A 62 3.05 -6.44 4.88
N LEU A 63 4.21 -7.04 4.62
CA LEU A 63 5.15 -7.43 5.67
C LEU A 63 5.72 -6.22 6.41
N GLU A 64 6.03 -5.14 5.70
CA GLU A 64 6.50 -3.90 6.30
C GLU A 64 5.42 -3.26 7.17
N LEU A 65 4.18 -3.19 6.68
CA LEU A 65 3.03 -2.73 7.45
C LEU A 65 2.80 -3.60 8.70
N LEU A 66 2.90 -4.92 8.58
CA LEU A 66 2.77 -5.85 9.70
C LEU A 66 3.87 -5.66 10.74
N ASN A 67 5.11 -5.43 10.28
CA ASN A 67 6.25 -5.20 11.15
C ASN A 67 6.11 -3.84 11.87
N PHE A 68 5.66 -2.81 11.16
CA PHE A 68 5.32 -1.52 11.74
C PHE A 68 4.23 -1.66 12.81
N HIS A 69 3.16 -2.40 12.51
CA HIS A 69 2.09 -2.66 13.47
C HIS A 69 2.62 -3.36 14.73
N LYS A 70 3.44 -4.40 14.58
CA LYS A 70 4.05 -5.11 15.72
C LYS A 70 4.96 -4.20 16.55
N LYS A 71 5.76 -3.36 15.90
CA LYS A 71 6.70 -2.44 16.57
C LYS A 71 5.99 -1.33 17.33
N HIS A 72 4.91 -0.79 16.76
CA HIS A 72 4.18 0.35 17.35
C HIS A 72 3.00 -0.07 18.24
N LYS A 73 2.60 -1.34 18.23
CA LYS A 73 1.52 -1.85 19.09
C LYS A 73 1.72 -1.51 20.56
N GLY A 74 2.95 -1.65 21.07
CA GLY A 74 3.23 -1.34 22.49
C GLY A 74 3.06 0.14 22.83
N ILE A 75 3.33 1.06 21.90
CA ILE A 75 3.14 2.49 22.11
C ILE A 75 1.66 2.85 21.99
N ILE A 76 0.95 2.27 21.03
CA ILE A 76 -0.49 2.50 20.85
C ILE A 76 -1.28 1.96 22.06
N ASP A 77 -0.96 0.75 22.52
CA ASP A 77 -1.58 0.14 23.71
C ASP A 77 -1.28 0.99 24.96
N PHE A 78 -0.06 1.52 25.09
CA PHE A 78 0.31 2.43 26.19
C PHE A 78 -0.45 3.76 26.13
N LEU A 79 -0.60 4.37 24.95
CA LEU A 79 -1.36 5.61 24.78
C LEU A 79 -2.86 5.42 25.07
N ILE A 80 -3.42 4.27 24.67
CA ILE A 80 -4.81 3.90 24.99
C ILE A 80 -4.98 3.73 26.51
N ASP A 81 -4.07 3.04 27.18
CA ASP A 81 -4.13 2.84 28.63
C ASP A 81 -4.01 4.17 29.40
N MET A 82 -3.07 5.03 28.99
CA MET A 82 -2.88 6.36 29.59
C MET A 82 -4.09 7.29 29.36
N SER A 83 -4.72 7.22 28.18
CA SER A 83 -5.99 7.92 27.91
C SER A 83 -7.14 7.40 28.77
N ASN A 84 -7.18 6.11 29.06
CA ASN A 84 -8.24 5.54 29.90
C ASN A 84 -8.06 5.92 31.38
N GLN A 85 -6.82 5.99 31.88
CA GLN A 85 -6.54 6.38 33.26
C GLN A 85 -6.89 7.85 33.54
N THR A 86 -6.57 8.74 32.60
CA THR A 86 -6.88 10.18 32.72
C THR A 86 -8.37 10.49 32.70
N VAL A 87 -9.19 9.68 32.03
CA VAL A 87 -10.67 9.83 32.01
C VAL A 87 -11.32 9.30 33.29
N SER A 88 -10.65 8.43 34.05
CA SER A 88 -11.17 7.88 35.31
C SER A 88 -10.82 8.68 36.56
N GLU A 89 -10.02 9.75 36.44
CA GLU A 89 -9.66 10.66 37.55
C GLU A 89 -10.47 11.98 37.56
N GLU A 90 -11.40 12.17 36.62
CA GLU A 90 -12.42 13.26 36.61
C GLU A 90 -13.80 12.76 37.08
#